data_AF-A0A1F9U212-F1
#
_entry.id   AF-A0A1F9U212-F1
#
_cell.length_a   1.000
_cell.length_b   1.000
_cell.length_c   1.000
_cell.angle_alpha   90.00
_cell.angle_beta   90.00
_cell.angle_gamma   90.00
#
_symmetry.space_group_name_H-M   'P 1'
#
loop_
_entity.id
_entity.type
_entity.pdbx_description
1 polymer ?
#
loop_
_entity_poly.entity_id
_entity_poly.type
_entity_poly.pdbx_seq_one_letter_code
_entity_poly.pdbx_strand_id
1 'polypeptide(L)' 'MTIARSQIMSIVKDFPKNIEMEDLMYRLYVLEKIESGESDVRKGRTLSHKEVWKKLSSKWQK' A
#
# COMPACT_ATOMS: atom_id res chain seq x y z
N MET A 1 -13.85 2.16 -1.25
CA MET A 1 -12.70 2.24 -0.33
C MET A 1 -12.92 3.45 0.57
N THR A 2 -12.74 3.30 1.87
CA THR A 2 -13.04 4.35 2.85
C THR A 2 -11.88 4.43 3.83
N ILE A 3 -11.24 5.59 3.92
CA ILE A 3 -10.18 5.88 4.88
C ILE A 3 -10.80 6.65 6.05
N ALA A 4 -10.35 6.36 7.28
CA ALA A 4 -10.80 7.12 8.43
C ALA A 4 -10.17 8.53 8.44
N ARG A 5 -10.95 9.54 8.82
CA ARG A 5 -10.47 10.93 8.94
C ARG A 5 -9.23 11.05 9.85
N SER A 6 -9.16 10.25 10.91
CA SER A 6 -8.02 10.22 11.84
C SER A 6 -6.71 9.83 11.16
N GLN A 7 -6.75 8.91 10.19
CA GLN A 7 -5.58 8.46 9.44
C GLN A 7 -5.12 9.52 8.43
N ILE A 8 -6.06 10.25 7.81
CA ILE A 8 -5.72 11.41 6.98
C ILE A 8 -5.02 12.47 7.85
N MET A 9 -5.54 12.73 9.04
CA MET A 9 -4.94 13.70 9.96
C MET A 9 -3.55 13.29 10.43
N SER A 10 -3.27 12.00 10.65
CA SER A 10 -1.93 11.55 11.01
C SER A 10 -0.94 11.75 9.87
N ILE A 11 -1.35 11.54 8.62
CA ILE A 11 -0.49 11.76 7.44
C ILE A 11 -0.17 13.25 7.28
N VAL A 12 -1.20 14.10 7.34
CA VAL A 12 -1.08 15.54 7.08
C VAL A 12 -0.31 16.26 8.20
N LYS A 13 -0.30 15.71 9.42
CA LYS A 13 0.43 16.30 10.56
C LYS A 13 1.93 16.46 10.29
N ASP A 14 2.52 15.54 9.53
CA ASP A 14 3.95 15.53 9.23
C ASP A 14 4.28 16.26 7.93
N PHE A 15 3.31 16.99 7.34
CA PHE A 15 3.53 17.69 6.09
C PHE A 15 4.22 19.04 6.32
N PRO A 16 5.14 19.44 5.43
CA PRO A 16 5.64 20.79 5.39
C PRO A 16 4.51 21.79 5.09
N LYS A 17 4.75 23.08 5.36
CA LYS A 17 3.78 24.16 5.15
C LYS A 17 3.17 24.18 3.74
N ASN A 18 3.99 23.84 2.74
CA ASN A 18 3.58 23.69 1.35
C ASN A 18 4.01 22.31 0.86
N ILE A 19 3.16 21.68 0.08
CA ILE A 19 3.34 20.35 -0.49
C ILE A 19 2.63 20.31 -1.84
N GLU A 20 3.20 19.60 -2.80
CA GLU A 20 2.56 19.34 -4.08
C GLU A 20 1.40 18.35 -3.93
N MET A 21 0.31 18.57 -4.66
CA MET A 21 -0.87 17.69 -4.57
C MET A 21 -0.55 16.24 -4.94
N GLU A 22 0.41 16.03 -5.85
CA GLU A 22 0.89 14.71 -6.25
C GLU A 22 1.52 13.93 -5.09
N ASP A 23 2.27 14.61 -4.21
CA ASP A 23 2.88 13.99 -3.03
C ASP A 23 1.84 13.53 -2.01
N LEU A 24 0.78 14.34 -1.80
CA LEU A 24 -0.33 13.98 -0.92
C LEU A 24 -1.05 12.74 -1.48
N MET A 25 -1.36 12.74 -2.77
CA MET A 25 -2.02 11.61 -3.44
C MET A 25 -1.16 10.35 -3.34
N TYR A 26 0.15 10.46 -3.58
CA TYR A 26 1.08 9.35 -3.48
C TYR A 26 1.12 8.76 -2.07
N ARG A 27 1.24 9.61 -1.03
CA ARG A 27 1.24 9.14 0.36
C ARG A 27 -0.06 8.42 0.73
N LEU A 28 -1.21 8.94 0.31
CA LEU A 28 -2.51 8.27 0.54
C LEU A 28 -2.59 6.92 -0.18
N TYR A 29 -2.10 6.85 -1.42
CA TYR A 29 -2.07 5.61 -2.18
C TYR A 29 -1.18 4.54 -1.53
N VAL A 30 0.01 4.93 -1.06
CA VAL A 30 0.92 4.00 -0.38
C VAL A 30 0.31 3.49 0.93
N LEU A 31 -0.31 4.36 1.72
CA LEU A 31 -0.98 3.94 2.97
C LEU A 31 -2.07 2.90 2.68
N GLU A 32 -2.90 3.12 1.67
CA GLU A 32 -3.91 2.16 1.25
C GLU A 32 -3.32 0.79 0.91
N LYS A 33 -2.21 0.78 0.17
CA LYS A 33 -1.54 -0.47 -0.20
C LYS A 33 -0.99 -1.22 1.00
N ILE A 34 -0.48 -0.50 2.00
CA ILE A 34 -0.02 -1.07 3.26
C ILE A 34 -1.19 -1.69 4.02
N GLU A 35 -2.28 -0.96 4.22
CA GLU A 35 -3.46 -1.46 4.93
C GLU A 35 -4.08 -2.69 4.26
N SER A 36 -4.14 -2.65 2.93
CA SER A 36 -4.60 -3.78 2.11
C SER A 36 -3.70 -5.00 2.30
N GLY A 37 -2.37 -4.80 2.25
CA GLY A 37 -1.38 -5.85 2.52
C GLY A 37 -1.47 -6.42 3.94
N GLU A 38 -1.63 -5.59 4.96
CA GLU A 38 -1.85 -6.06 6.33
C GLU A 38 -3.15 -6.86 6.47
N SER A 39 -4.21 -6.42 5.80
CA SER A 39 -5.50 -7.14 5.74
C SER A 39 -5.34 -8.51 5.09
N ASP A 40 -4.55 -8.60 4.02
CA ASP A 40 -4.20 -9.85 3.34
C ASP A 40 -3.43 -10.79 4.25
N VAL A 41 -2.42 -10.28 4.98
CA VAL A 41 -1.66 -11.05 5.98
C VAL A 41 -2.59 -11.58 7.06
N ARG A 42 -3.43 -10.74 7.67
CA ARG A 42 -4.40 -11.15 8.71
C ARG A 42 -5.38 -12.22 8.22
N LYS A 43 -5.72 -12.22 6.93
CA LYS A 43 -6.63 -13.19 6.30
C LYS A 43 -5.92 -14.41 5.71
N GLY A 44 -4.60 -14.53 5.88
CA GLY A 44 -3.80 -15.62 5.32
C GLY A 44 -3.67 -15.59 3.80
N ARG A 45 -3.96 -14.46 3.14
CA ARG A 45 -3.82 -14.27 1.69
C ARG A 45 -2.38 -13.94 1.31
N THR A 46 -1.45 -14.80 1.74
CA THR A 46 -0.02 -14.67 1.48
C THR A 46 0.47 -15.79 0.58
N LEU A 47 1.60 -15.57 -0.09
CA LEU A 47 2.26 -16.59 -0.90
C LEU A 47 3.64 -16.88 -0.29
N SER A 48 4.01 -18.15 -0.27
CA SER A 48 5.39 -18.55 -0.01
C SER A 48 6.32 -18.08 -1.14
N HIS A 49 7.61 -17.97 -0.84
CA HIS A 49 8.61 -17.58 -1.83
C HIS A 49 8.57 -18.47 -3.10
N LYS A 50 8.37 -19.78 -2.93
CA LYS A 50 8.28 -20.75 -4.04
C LYS A 50 7.06 -20.47 -4.94
N GLU A 51 5.91 -20.13 -4.35
CA GLU A 51 4.69 -19.79 -5.10
C GLU A 51 4.83 -18.47 -5.84
N VAL A 52 5.48 -17.48 -5.23
CA VAL A 52 5.81 -16.20 -5.88
C VAL A 52 6.68 -16.45 -7.11
N TRP A 53 7.75 -17.25 -6.98
CA TRP A 53 8.65 -17.55 -8.10
C TRP A 53 7.93 -18.23 -9.27
N LYS A 54 7.11 -19.24 -8.99
CA LYS A 54 6.30 -19.94 -9.99
C LYS A 54 5.36 -18.98 -10.74
N LYS A 55 4.75 -18.04 -10.03
CA LYS A 55 3.79 -17.07 -10.60
C LYS A 55 4.48 -15.98 -11.43
N LEU A 56 5.66 -15.54 -11.02
CA LEU A 56 6.43 -14.51 -11.73
C LEU A 56 7.10 -15.08 -12.99
N SER A 57 7.68 -16.28 -12.89
CA SER A 57 8.35 -16.90 -14.04
C SER A 57 7.38 -17.18 -15.19
N SER A 58 6.15 -17.63 -14.89
CA SER A 58 5.12 -17.88 -15.89
C SER A 58 4.63 -16.62 -16.62
N LYS A 59 4.83 -15.43 -16.04
CA LYS A 59 4.26 -14.18 -16.55
C LYS A 59 5.31 -13.24 -17.15
N TRP A 60 6.54 -13.23 -16.62
CA TRP A 60 7.53 -12.19 -16.94
C TRP A 60 8.94 -12.71 -17.27
N GLN A 61 9.27 -13.96 -16.96
CA GLN A 61 10.52 -14.58 -17.42
C GLN A 61 10.22 -15.43 -18.66
N LYS A 62 10.31 -14.81 -19.84
CA LYS A 62 10.66 -15.55 -21.06
C LYS A 62 12.17 -15.53 -21.21
#